data_AF-A0A2V6IQ72-F1
#
_entry.id   AF-A0A2V6IQ72-F1
#
_cell.length_a   1.000
_cell.length_b   1.000
_cell.length_c   1.000
_cell.angle_alpha   90.00
_cell.angle_beta   90.00
_cell.angle_gamma   90.00
#
_symmetry.space_group_name_H-M   'P 1'
#
loop_
_entity.id
_entity.type
_entity.pdbx_description
1 polymer ?
#
loop_
_entity_poly.entity_id
_entity_poly.type
_entity_poly.pdbx_seq_one_letter_code
_entity_poly.pdbx_strand_id
1 'polypeptide(L)'
;MQSDNIAAYTLAHHVGSQLGSLLPSDISSKLTPVDAFVAQMNALAKQLKMERTRFVNPHGIDYKVKPVPYSTAEDMARLTRYAMNKASFRFYVSQKERQISFDRAGHRLNYMLRNTNELLGKMGIDGVKTGLSARAGQCLILYANRESEVVRQGQQETVYPRHLMVVLLGSSNRFGEGAALLQRGWQLYDQWAAAGRLADPKKLL
;
A
#
# COMPACT_ATOMS: atom_id res chain seq x y z
N MET A 1 1.37 6.65 -7.50
CA MET A 1 2.57 7.02 -8.28
C MET A 1 3.37 8.15 -7.61
N GLN A 2 2.86 9.39 -7.56
CA GLN A 2 3.65 10.56 -7.11
C GLN A 2 3.53 10.95 -5.63
N SER A 3 2.69 10.29 -4.83
CA SER A 3 2.47 10.69 -3.43
C SER A 3 1.85 12.08 -3.24
N ASP A 4 1.04 12.52 -4.19
CA ASP A 4 0.45 13.86 -4.16
C ASP A 4 -0.66 13.98 -3.10
N ASN A 5 -0.48 14.94 -2.19
CA ASN A 5 -1.40 15.17 -1.07
C ASN A 5 -2.70 15.80 -1.54
N ILE A 6 -2.66 16.65 -2.58
CA ILE A 6 -3.86 17.31 -3.12
C ILE A 6 -4.77 16.28 -3.78
N ALA A 7 -4.22 15.34 -4.55
CA ALA A 7 -4.96 14.23 -5.15
C ALA A 7 -5.59 13.33 -4.08
N ALA A 8 -4.85 13.00 -3.01
CA ALA A 8 -5.38 12.22 -1.90
C ALA A 8 -6.53 12.94 -1.18
N TYR A 9 -6.40 14.24 -0.92
CA TYR A 9 -7.45 15.06 -0.33
C TYR A 9 -8.67 15.18 -1.26
N THR A 10 -8.45 15.41 -2.55
CA THR A 10 -9.51 15.51 -3.57
C THR A 10 -10.31 14.21 -3.68
N LEU A 11 -9.61 13.07 -3.70
CA LEU A 11 -10.26 11.75 -3.70
C LEU A 11 -11.09 11.54 -2.43
N ALA A 12 -10.51 11.86 -1.27
CA ALA A 12 -11.20 11.73 0.01
C ALA A 12 -12.45 12.61 0.08
N HIS A 13 -12.36 13.86 -0.39
CA HIS A 13 -13.50 14.76 -0.45
C HIS A 13 -14.58 14.22 -1.40
N HIS A 14 -14.22 13.78 -2.61
CA HIS A 14 -15.17 13.26 -3.59
C HIS A 14 -15.91 12.02 -3.08
N VAL A 15 -15.17 10.99 -2.66
CA VAL A 15 -15.74 9.74 -2.15
C VAL A 15 -16.51 10.00 -0.85
N GLY A 16 -15.95 10.81 0.04
CA GLY A 16 -16.58 11.21 1.29
C GLY A 16 -17.92 11.92 1.11
N SER A 17 -18.06 12.73 0.07
CA SER A 17 -19.32 13.44 -0.23
C SER A 17 -20.41 12.46 -0.63
N GLN A 18 -20.07 11.41 -1.38
CA GLN A 18 -20.99 10.34 -1.77
C GLN A 18 -21.36 9.44 -0.59
N LEU A 19 -20.44 9.24 0.36
CA LEU A 19 -20.72 8.49 1.59
C LEU A 19 -21.63 9.29 2.53
N GLY A 20 -21.40 10.60 2.65
CA GLY A 20 -22.20 11.49 3.50
C GLY A 20 -23.67 11.53 3.11
N SER A 21 -24.00 11.40 1.81
CA SER A 21 -25.39 11.34 1.35
C SER A 21 -26.13 10.04 1.73
N LEU A 22 -25.41 9.03 2.24
CA LEU A 22 -25.98 7.75 2.70
C LEU A 22 -26.16 7.71 4.22
N LEU A 23 -25.67 8.73 4.95
CA LEU A 23 -25.75 8.80 6.40
C LEU A 23 -26.99 9.60 6.85
N PRO A 24 -27.57 9.28 8.02
CA PRO A 24 -28.58 10.12 8.67
C PRO A 24 -28.11 11.58 8.81
N SER A 25 -29.03 12.52 8.65
CA SER A 25 -28.75 13.97 8.57
C SER A 25 -28.12 14.56 9.84
N ASP A 26 -28.40 13.98 10.99
CA ASP A 26 -27.83 14.34 12.29
C ASP A 26 -26.34 13.94 12.43
N ILE A 27 -25.90 12.94 11.67
CA ILE A 27 -24.50 12.50 11.59
C ILE A 27 -23.77 13.23 10.47
N SER A 28 -24.38 13.35 9.28
CA SER A 28 -23.75 13.99 8.12
C SER A 28 -23.48 15.49 8.35
N SER A 29 -24.33 16.18 9.12
CA SER A 29 -24.14 17.59 9.48
C SER A 29 -22.93 17.87 10.38
N LYS A 30 -22.32 16.84 10.98
CA LYS A 30 -21.18 16.97 11.91
C LYS A 30 -19.83 16.56 11.30
N LEU A 31 -19.83 15.94 10.12
CA LEU A 31 -18.62 15.40 9.48
C LEU A 31 -18.38 16.13 8.17
N THR A 32 -17.15 16.57 7.94
CA THR A 32 -16.76 16.96 6.59
C THR A 32 -16.70 15.71 5.69
N PRO A 33 -16.78 15.86 4.36
CA PRO A 33 -16.56 14.75 3.43
C PRO A 33 -15.25 13.99 3.72
N VAL A 34 -14.18 14.71 4.05
CA VAL A 34 -12.89 14.09 4.36
C VAL A 34 -12.94 13.30 5.66
N ASP A 35 -13.67 13.77 6.68
CA ASP A 35 -13.87 13.01 7.93
C ASP A 35 -14.63 11.71 7.68
N ALA A 36 -15.67 11.73 6.84
CA ALA A 36 -16.41 10.54 6.44
C ALA A 36 -15.50 9.52 5.71
N PHE A 37 -14.60 9.99 4.85
CA PHE A 37 -13.61 9.13 4.19
C PHE A 37 -12.60 8.54 5.19
N VAL A 38 -12.06 9.35 6.11
CA VAL A 38 -11.14 8.89 7.16
C VAL A 38 -11.83 7.89 8.11
N ALA A 39 -13.12 8.05 8.38
CA ALA A 39 -13.90 7.08 9.12
C ALA A 39 -13.92 5.72 8.40
N GLN A 40 -14.11 5.69 7.08
CA GLN A 40 -14.02 4.46 6.28
C GLN A 40 -12.60 3.88 6.24
N MET A 41 -11.56 4.72 6.20
CA MET A 41 -10.17 4.23 6.32
C MET A 41 -9.95 3.46 7.63
N ASN A 42 -10.44 3.99 8.75
CA ASN A 42 -10.33 3.33 10.05
C ASN A 42 -11.27 2.12 10.18
N ALA A 43 -12.45 2.15 9.55
CA ALA A 43 -13.34 1.00 9.48
C ALA A 43 -12.69 -0.18 8.74
N LEU A 44 -12.03 0.10 7.60
CA LEU A 44 -11.24 -0.90 6.88
C LEU A 44 -10.07 -1.40 7.73
N ALA A 45 -9.35 -0.50 8.42
CA ALA A 45 -8.26 -0.88 9.32
C ALA A 45 -8.74 -1.89 10.39
N LYS A 46 -9.90 -1.64 11.00
CA LYS A 46 -10.53 -2.55 11.96
C LYS A 46 -10.91 -3.89 11.32
N GLN A 47 -11.51 -3.88 10.13
CA GLN A 47 -11.85 -5.11 9.40
C GLN A 47 -10.62 -5.97 9.09
N LEU A 48 -9.49 -5.33 8.81
CA LEU A 48 -8.22 -5.99 8.54
C LEU A 48 -7.42 -6.34 9.80
N LYS A 49 -8.00 -6.13 11.00
CA LYS A 49 -7.35 -6.34 12.30
C LYS A 49 -6.05 -5.54 12.46
N MET A 50 -6.03 -4.32 11.93
CA MET A 50 -4.92 -3.37 12.10
C MET A 50 -5.05 -2.65 13.45
N GLU A 51 -4.90 -3.39 14.54
CA GLU A 51 -5.20 -2.94 15.91
C GLU A 51 -4.28 -1.82 16.40
N ARG A 52 -3.14 -1.63 15.74
CA ARG A 52 -2.12 -0.63 16.09
C ARG A 52 -2.01 0.43 14.99
N THR A 53 -3.14 0.79 14.39
CA THR A 53 -3.23 1.82 13.35
C THR A 53 -4.31 2.84 13.65
N ARG A 54 -4.01 4.12 13.37
CA ARG A 54 -4.98 5.20 13.34
C ARG A 54 -4.70 6.12 12.16
N PHE A 55 -5.65 6.17 11.23
CA PHE A 55 -5.67 7.18 10.18
C PHE A 55 -6.39 8.43 10.67
N VAL A 56 -5.82 9.59 10.36
CA VAL A 56 -6.42 10.90 10.73
C VAL A 56 -6.57 11.84 9.53
N ASN A 57 -5.96 11.48 8.40
CA ASN A 57 -6.06 12.17 7.12
C ASN A 57 -5.70 11.18 5.99
N PRO A 58 -6.05 11.48 4.72
CA PRO A 58 -5.87 10.54 3.62
C PRO A 58 -4.45 10.50 3.04
N HIS A 59 -3.55 11.39 3.47
CA HIS A 59 -2.25 11.61 2.83
C HIS A 59 -1.03 11.34 3.72
N GLY A 60 -1.21 11.16 5.03
CA GLY A 60 -0.14 10.80 5.97
C GLY A 60 0.68 11.98 6.48
N ILE A 61 0.22 13.24 6.35
CA ILE A 61 0.91 14.38 6.99
C ILE A 61 0.70 14.29 8.50
N ASP A 62 1.76 14.51 9.26
CA ASP A 62 1.81 14.41 10.72
C ASP A 62 2.22 15.72 11.41
N TYR A 63 2.49 16.77 10.64
CA TYR A 63 2.86 18.09 11.13
C TYR A 63 1.62 18.87 11.56
N LYS A 64 1.61 19.33 12.83
CA LYS A 64 0.49 20.06 13.45
C LYS A 64 -0.86 19.31 13.39
N VAL A 65 -0.82 17.98 13.22
CA VAL A 65 -2.02 17.14 13.21
C VAL A 65 -2.23 16.53 14.60
N LYS A 66 -3.44 16.69 15.14
CA LYS A 66 -3.87 16.07 16.39
C LYS A 66 -5.21 15.35 16.19
N PRO A 67 -5.35 14.09 16.61
CA PRO A 67 -4.30 13.22 17.15
C PRO A 67 -3.27 12.83 16.07
N VAL A 68 -2.10 12.37 16.50
CA VAL A 68 -1.02 11.99 15.58
C VAL A 68 -1.40 10.68 14.86
N PRO A 69 -1.25 10.58 13.52
CA PRO A 69 -1.44 9.32 12.81
C PRO A 69 -0.31 8.34 13.13
N TYR A 70 -0.63 7.04 13.18
CA TYR A 70 0.37 5.98 13.37
C TYR A 70 -0.10 4.66 12.75
N SER A 71 0.85 3.77 12.53
CA SER A 71 0.63 2.38 12.13
C SER A 71 1.85 1.53 12.53
N THR A 72 1.86 0.25 12.18
CA THR A 72 2.98 -0.68 12.36
C THR A 72 3.33 -1.35 11.04
N ALA A 73 4.54 -1.95 10.97
CA ALA A 73 4.94 -2.68 9.77
C ALA A 73 4.00 -3.87 9.48
N GLU A 74 3.53 -4.56 10.52
CA GLU A 74 2.57 -5.66 10.42
C GLU A 74 1.21 -5.18 9.88
N ASP A 75 0.64 -4.12 10.47
CA ASP A 75 -0.65 -3.59 10.04
C ASP A 75 -0.60 -3.12 8.58
N MET A 76 0.47 -2.44 8.19
CA MET A 76 0.67 -2.01 6.81
C MET A 76 0.88 -3.20 5.86
N ALA A 77 1.46 -4.30 6.32
CA ALA A 77 1.54 -5.54 5.54
C ALA A 77 0.15 -6.15 5.30
N ARG A 78 -0.72 -6.15 6.33
CA ARG A 78 -2.13 -6.59 6.21
C ARG A 78 -2.89 -5.75 5.19
N LEU A 79 -2.78 -4.42 5.29
CA LEU A 79 -3.39 -3.49 4.33
C LEU A 79 -2.88 -3.69 2.90
N THR A 80 -1.57 -3.84 2.76
CA THR A 80 -0.94 -4.05 1.45
C THR A 80 -1.39 -5.36 0.83
N ARG A 81 -1.49 -6.44 1.60
CA ARG A 81 -1.99 -7.73 1.12
C ARG A 81 -3.44 -7.60 0.63
N TYR A 82 -4.29 -6.93 1.40
CA TYR A 82 -5.67 -6.65 0.99
C TYR A 82 -5.73 -5.85 -0.32
N ALA A 83 -4.93 -4.79 -0.43
CA ALA A 83 -4.91 -3.93 -1.61
C ALA A 83 -4.35 -4.64 -2.85
N MET A 84 -3.27 -5.41 -2.70
CA MET A 84 -2.65 -6.16 -3.80
C MET A 84 -3.55 -7.27 -4.34
N ASN A 85 -4.57 -7.72 -3.61
CA ASN A 85 -5.60 -8.61 -4.17
C ASN A 85 -6.54 -7.91 -5.18
N LYS A 86 -6.53 -6.57 -5.26
CA LYS A 86 -7.34 -5.80 -6.21
C LYS A 86 -6.54 -5.53 -7.49
N ALA A 87 -7.03 -6.04 -8.63
CA ALA A 87 -6.36 -5.89 -9.92
C ALA A 87 -6.11 -4.42 -10.32
N SER A 88 -7.09 -3.55 -10.03
CA SER A 88 -6.97 -2.11 -10.27
C SER A 88 -5.85 -1.46 -9.47
N PHE A 89 -5.66 -1.87 -8.21
CA PHE A 89 -4.57 -1.36 -7.38
C PHE A 89 -3.21 -1.79 -7.93
N ARG A 90 -3.04 -3.09 -8.23
CA ARG A 90 -1.81 -3.64 -8.84
C ARG A 90 -1.44 -2.92 -10.14
N PHE A 91 -2.45 -2.61 -10.97
CA PHE A 91 -2.25 -1.89 -12.22
C PHE A 91 -1.62 -0.50 -12.01
N TYR A 92 -2.07 0.26 -11.01
CA TYR A 92 -1.54 1.62 -10.79
C TYR A 92 -0.20 1.65 -10.06
N VAL A 93 0.06 0.73 -9.14
CA VAL A 93 1.32 0.73 -8.37
C VAL A 93 2.51 0.18 -9.16
N SER A 94 2.27 -0.66 -10.16
CA SER A 94 3.30 -1.26 -11.02
C SER A 94 3.79 -0.38 -12.16
N GLN A 95 3.12 0.76 -12.42
CA GLN A 95 3.51 1.67 -13.49
C GLN A 95 4.69 2.55 -13.07
N LYS A 96 5.74 2.57 -13.90
CA LYS A 96 6.88 3.51 -13.75
C LYS A 96 6.47 4.95 -14.03
N GLU A 97 5.63 5.15 -15.03
CA GLU A 97 5.07 6.43 -15.39
C GLU A 97 3.69 6.28 -16.00
N ARG A 98 2.89 7.35 -15.96
CA ARG A 98 1.56 7.40 -16.55
C ARG A 98 1.24 8.83 -16.98
N GLN A 99 0.93 9.01 -18.26
CA GLN A 99 0.38 10.27 -18.73
C GLN A 99 -1.10 10.36 -18.38
N ILE A 100 -1.51 11.51 -17.83
CA ILE A 100 -2.90 11.87 -17.61
C ILE A 100 -3.25 13.10 -18.46
N SER A 101 -4.51 13.21 -18.86
CA SER A 101 -5.07 14.39 -19.50
C SER A 101 -6.25 14.91 -18.68
N PHE A 102 -6.38 16.22 -18.56
CA PHE A 102 -7.52 16.85 -17.88
C PHE A 102 -7.75 18.25 -18.42
N ASP A 103 -9.00 18.73 -18.32
CA ASP A 103 -9.37 20.07 -18.76
C ASP A 103 -9.28 21.06 -17.59
N ARG A 104 -8.66 22.21 -17.83
CA ARG A 104 -8.57 23.30 -16.86
C ARG A 104 -8.75 24.63 -17.59
N ALA A 105 -9.73 25.43 -17.15
CA ALA A 105 -10.05 26.73 -17.75
C ALA A 105 -10.25 26.66 -19.28
N GLY A 106 -10.92 25.62 -19.77
CA GLY A 106 -11.19 25.44 -21.21
C GLY A 106 -10.03 24.86 -22.03
N HIS A 107 -8.89 24.54 -21.41
CA HIS A 107 -7.73 23.95 -22.09
C HIS A 107 -7.47 22.52 -21.64
N ARG A 108 -7.22 21.63 -22.60
CA ARG A 108 -6.76 20.26 -22.33
C ARG A 108 -5.28 20.26 -21.98
N LEU A 109 -4.97 19.86 -20.76
CA LEU A 109 -3.61 19.73 -20.25
C LEU A 109 -3.19 18.26 -20.21
N ASN A 110 -1.90 18.03 -20.39
CA ASN A 110 -1.28 16.71 -20.24
C ASN A 110 -0.22 16.77 -19.14
N TYR A 111 -0.16 15.74 -18.31
CA TYR A 111 0.82 15.65 -17.24
C TYR A 111 1.36 14.23 -17.10
N MET A 112 2.68 14.09 -17.01
CA MET A 112 3.33 12.79 -16.85
C MET A 112 3.58 12.53 -15.37
N LEU A 113 2.83 11.58 -14.80
CA LEU A 113 3.06 11.07 -13.46
C LEU A 113 4.29 10.15 -13.46
N ARG A 114 5.25 10.39 -12.58
CA ARG A 114 6.42 9.51 -12.37
C ARG A 114 6.32 8.79 -11.04
N ASN A 115 6.57 7.49 -11.01
CA ASN A 115 6.53 6.73 -9.77
C ASN A 115 7.72 7.12 -8.87
N THR A 116 7.44 7.29 -7.59
CA THR A 116 8.44 7.66 -6.57
C THR A 116 9.26 6.47 -6.07
N ASN A 117 8.88 5.24 -6.40
CA ASN A 117 9.63 4.04 -6.05
C ASN A 117 10.77 3.79 -7.06
N GLU A 118 12.00 4.09 -6.67
CA GLU A 118 13.21 3.92 -7.49
C GLU A 118 13.60 2.46 -7.76
N LEU A 119 13.04 1.53 -6.99
CA LEU A 119 13.26 0.09 -7.15
C LEU A 119 12.25 -0.57 -8.09
N LEU A 120 11.26 0.17 -8.58
CA LEU A 120 10.22 -0.39 -9.44
C LEU A 120 10.78 -0.93 -10.76
N GLY A 121 10.41 -2.16 -11.10
CA GLY A 121 10.91 -2.89 -12.25
C GLY A 121 12.34 -3.43 -12.09
N LYS A 122 12.89 -3.43 -10.87
CA LYS A 122 14.16 -4.08 -10.52
C LYS A 122 13.87 -5.23 -9.56
N MET A 123 14.66 -6.31 -9.59
CA MET A 123 14.54 -7.42 -8.62
C MET A 123 13.12 -8.02 -8.50
N GLY A 124 12.33 -8.00 -9.59
CA GLY A 124 10.94 -8.45 -9.59
C GLY A 124 9.94 -7.54 -8.88
N ILE A 125 10.35 -6.33 -8.47
CA ILE A 125 9.50 -5.37 -7.75
C ILE A 125 8.50 -4.72 -8.70
N ASP A 126 7.21 -4.79 -8.35
CA ASP A 126 6.09 -4.20 -9.09
C ASP A 126 5.20 -3.31 -8.21
N GLY A 127 5.72 -2.86 -7.06
CA GLY A 127 5.05 -1.95 -6.14
C GLY A 127 5.90 -1.64 -4.91
N VAL A 128 5.37 -0.98 -3.88
CA VAL A 128 4.03 -0.41 -3.76
C VAL A 128 4.11 1.09 -3.56
N LYS A 129 4.78 1.54 -2.49
CA LYS A 129 4.70 2.96 -2.12
C LYS A 129 5.84 3.42 -1.19
N THR A 130 6.29 4.66 -1.41
CA THR A 130 7.22 5.42 -0.55
C THR A 130 6.46 6.36 0.42
N GLY A 131 7.08 6.80 1.51
CA GLY A 131 6.55 7.88 2.35
C GLY A 131 7.64 8.62 3.12
N LEU A 132 7.57 9.94 3.25
CA LEU A 132 8.59 10.72 3.95
C LEU A 132 7.93 11.86 4.73
N SER A 133 8.26 11.94 6.02
CA SER A 133 8.07 13.15 6.82
C SER A 133 9.24 13.33 7.77
N ALA A 134 9.38 14.53 8.34
CA ALA A 134 10.43 14.79 9.33
C ALA A 134 10.30 13.89 10.57
N ARG A 135 9.07 13.48 10.94
CA ARG A 135 8.82 12.65 12.12
C ARG A 135 8.84 11.15 11.83
N ALA A 136 8.30 10.73 10.68
CA ALA A 136 8.18 9.32 10.31
C ALA A 136 9.46 8.75 9.68
N GLY A 137 10.41 9.60 9.29
CA GLY A 137 11.59 9.19 8.53
C GLY A 137 11.22 8.65 7.15
N GLN A 138 12.10 7.82 6.58
CA GLN A 138 11.85 7.21 5.27
C GLN A 138 11.07 5.90 5.42
N CYS A 139 9.84 5.87 4.91
CA CYS A 139 9.03 4.65 4.83
C CYS A 139 9.01 4.10 3.40
N LEU A 140 8.91 2.78 3.27
CA LEU A 140 8.82 2.07 2.00
C LEU A 140 8.05 0.76 2.16
N ILE A 141 7.12 0.50 1.24
CA ILE A 141 6.51 -0.81 1.05
C ILE A 141 6.89 -1.30 -0.34
N LEU A 142 7.53 -2.46 -0.40
CA LEU A 142 7.84 -3.17 -1.64
C LEU A 142 6.95 -4.40 -1.76
N TYR A 143 6.54 -4.68 -2.99
CA TYR A 143 5.95 -5.95 -3.38
C TYR A 143 6.75 -6.46 -4.58
N ALA A 144 7.15 -7.72 -4.52
CA ALA A 144 8.01 -8.32 -5.51
C ALA A 144 7.55 -9.73 -5.84
N ASN A 145 7.71 -10.09 -7.10
CA ASN A 145 7.30 -11.38 -7.63
C ASN A 145 8.50 -12.10 -8.23
N ARG A 146 8.48 -13.43 -8.12
CA ARG A 146 9.29 -14.33 -8.96
C ARG A 146 8.34 -15.19 -9.79
N GLU A 147 8.87 -15.83 -10.82
CA GLU A 147 8.10 -16.83 -11.59
C GLU A 147 7.47 -17.86 -10.66
N SER A 148 6.25 -18.31 -10.94
CA SER A 148 5.65 -19.37 -10.12
C SER A 148 6.49 -20.63 -10.17
N GLU A 149 6.63 -21.30 -9.02
CA GLU A 149 7.30 -22.58 -8.96
C GLU A 149 6.29 -23.68 -9.29
N VAL A 150 6.60 -24.54 -10.26
CA VAL A 150 5.76 -25.69 -10.62
C VAL A 150 6.43 -26.96 -10.11
N VAL A 151 5.79 -27.63 -9.16
CA VAL A 151 6.27 -28.91 -8.60
C VAL A 151 5.41 -30.03 -9.17
N ARG A 152 6.06 -30.99 -9.84
CA ARG A 152 5.42 -32.18 -10.41
C ARG A 152 5.68 -33.39 -9.52
N GLN A 153 4.62 -34.06 -9.10
CA GLN A 153 4.67 -35.32 -8.35
C GLN A 153 3.79 -36.36 -9.07
N GLY A 154 4.41 -37.24 -9.85
CA GLY A 154 3.69 -38.17 -10.73
C GLY A 154 2.89 -37.41 -11.79
N GLN A 155 1.57 -37.63 -11.83
CA GLN A 155 0.64 -36.91 -12.72
C GLN A 155 0.12 -35.59 -12.13
N GLN A 156 0.43 -35.28 -10.87
CA GLN A 156 -0.05 -34.07 -10.21
C GLN A 156 0.93 -32.92 -10.39
N GLU A 157 0.43 -31.77 -10.82
CA GLU A 157 1.18 -30.51 -10.85
C GLU A 157 0.63 -29.57 -9.78
N THR A 158 1.52 -29.00 -8.96
CA THR A 158 1.17 -27.94 -8.00
C THR A 158 1.93 -26.68 -8.37
N VAL A 159 1.20 -25.57 -8.52
CA VAL A 159 1.77 -24.26 -8.83
C VAL A 159 1.82 -23.43 -7.55
N TYR A 160 3.00 -22.96 -7.19
CA TYR A 160 3.24 -22.09 -6.04
C TYR A 160 3.56 -20.66 -6.53
N PRO A 161 2.62 -19.72 -6.40
CA PRO A 161 2.89 -18.31 -6.65
C PRO A 161 3.96 -17.80 -5.67
N ARG A 162 4.93 -17.04 -6.17
CA ARG A 162 6.04 -16.50 -5.36
C ARG A 162 5.93 -14.99 -5.27
N HIS A 163 5.43 -14.53 -4.13
CA HIS A 163 5.26 -13.12 -3.80
C HIS A 163 5.95 -12.81 -2.47
N LEU A 164 6.70 -11.72 -2.42
CA LEU A 164 7.31 -11.21 -1.18
C LEU A 164 6.97 -9.75 -0.99
N MET A 165 6.69 -9.38 0.26
CA MET A 165 6.44 -8.01 0.66
C MET A 165 7.43 -7.58 1.73
N VAL A 166 7.97 -6.37 1.60
CA VAL A 166 8.82 -5.73 2.61
C VAL A 166 8.13 -4.44 3.04
N VAL A 167 7.98 -4.26 4.36
CA VAL A 167 7.50 -3.00 4.96
C VAL A 167 8.59 -2.43 5.84
N LEU A 168 9.01 -1.21 5.51
CA LEU A 168 10.03 -0.44 6.20
C LEU A 168 9.43 0.87 6.71
N LEU A 169 9.63 1.15 7.99
CA LEU A 169 9.21 2.39 8.65
C LEU A 169 10.42 3.03 9.32
N GLY A 170 10.57 4.35 9.24
CA GLY A 170 11.63 5.07 9.97
C GLY A 170 13.06 4.86 9.47
N SER A 171 13.25 4.43 8.22
CA SER A 171 14.58 4.20 7.64
C SER A 171 15.33 5.51 7.37
N SER A 172 16.66 5.46 7.35
CA SER A 172 17.52 6.53 6.80
C SER A 172 17.95 6.25 5.36
N ASN A 173 17.82 5.01 4.88
CA ASN A 173 18.16 4.58 3.52
C ASN A 173 17.16 3.54 3.01
N ARG A 174 15.92 3.98 2.74
CA ARG A 174 14.79 3.07 2.46
C ARG A 174 15.06 2.13 1.28
N PHE A 175 15.76 2.60 0.25
CA PHE A 175 15.97 1.83 -0.97
C PHE A 175 17.11 0.82 -0.81
N GLY A 176 18.22 1.21 -0.17
CA GLY A 176 19.29 0.26 0.16
C GLY A 176 18.81 -0.83 1.12
N GLU A 177 18.18 -0.43 2.23
CA GLU A 177 17.63 -1.38 3.21
C GLU A 177 16.50 -2.24 2.61
N GLY A 178 15.62 -1.65 1.80
CA GLY A 178 14.54 -2.36 1.13
C GLY A 178 15.03 -3.42 0.15
N ALA A 179 16.06 -3.10 -0.63
CA ALA A 179 16.70 -4.05 -1.53
C ALA A 179 17.38 -5.21 -0.76
N ALA A 180 18.12 -4.89 0.30
CA ALA A 180 18.80 -5.89 1.13
C ALA A 180 17.81 -6.84 1.84
N LEU A 181 16.73 -6.28 2.42
CA LEU A 181 15.68 -7.08 3.05
C LEU A 181 14.94 -7.96 2.05
N LEU A 182 14.68 -7.47 0.84
CA LEU A 182 14.05 -8.26 -0.21
C LEU A 182 14.94 -9.45 -0.61
N GLN A 183 16.24 -9.19 -0.83
CA GLN A 183 17.18 -10.25 -1.17
C GLN A 183 17.28 -11.29 -0.05
N ARG A 184 17.37 -10.85 1.22
CA ARG A 184 17.37 -11.74 2.38
C ARG A 184 16.06 -12.52 2.51
N GLY A 185 14.94 -11.87 2.29
CA GLY A 185 13.61 -12.48 2.34
C GLY A 185 13.48 -13.62 1.32
N TRP A 186 13.99 -13.42 0.11
CA TRP A 186 14.01 -14.50 -0.88
C TRP A 186 14.91 -15.67 -0.49
N GLN A 187 16.09 -15.42 0.09
CA GLN A 187 16.94 -16.51 0.62
C GLN A 187 16.21 -17.32 1.70
N LEU A 188 15.49 -16.65 2.60
CA LEU A 188 14.69 -17.30 3.64
C LEU A 188 13.52 -18.08 3.04
N TYR A 189 12.85 -17.54 2.02
CA TYR A 189 11.80 -18.24 1.27
C TYR A 189 12.35 -19.52 0.63
N ASP A 190 13.50 -19.44 -0.05
CA ASP A 190 14.10 -20.57 -0.75
C ASP A 190 14.51 -21.68 0.25
N GLN A 191 15.04 -21.29 1.43
CA GLN A 191 15.32 -22.23 2.53
C GLN A 191 14.05 -22.89 3.10
N TRP A 192 13.01 -22.11 3.35
CA TRP A 192 11.72 -22.61 3.81
C TRP A 192 11.07 -23.57 2.79
N ALA A 193 11.15 -23.22 1.51
CA ALA A 193 10.67 -24.05 0.41
C ALA A 193 11.41 -25.38 0.32
N ALA A 194 12.74 -25.36 0.43
CA ALA A 194 13.59 -26.56 0.45
C ALA A 194 13.35 -27.43 1.69
N ALA A 195 13.01 -26.83 2.83
CA ALA A 195 12.67 -27.55 4.07
C ALA A 195 11.23 -28.14 4.09
N GLY A 196 10.55 -28.19 2.94
CA GLY A 196 9.22 -28.79 2.82
C GLY A 196 8.06 -27.84 3.13
N ARG A 197 8.29 -26.51 3.15
CA ARG A 197 7.24 -25.49 3.27
C ARG A 197 6.39 -25.61 4.54
N LEU A 198 7.01 -25.97 5.66
CA LEU A 198 6.34 -26.12 6.94
C LEU A 198 5.60 -24.83 7.32
N ALA A 199 4.27 -24.89 7.45
CA ALA A 199 3.44 -23.78 7.88
C ALA A 199 3.04 -23.99 9.35
N ASP A 200 3.24 -22.97 10.19
CA ASP A 200 2.67 -22.95 11.52
C ASP A 200 1.20 -22.49 11.42
N PRO A 201 0.21 -23.36 11.67
CA PRO A 201 -1.20 -23.00 11.54
C PRO A 201 -1.62 -21.87 12.49
N LYS A 202 -0.85 -21.60 13.55
CA LYS A 202 -1.11 -20.51 14.50
C LYS A 202 -0.56 -19.15 14.03
N LYS A 203 0.25 -19.11 12.97
CA LYS A 203 0.90 -17.89 12.44
C LYS A 203 0.40 -17.48 11.05
N LEU A 204 -0.77 -17.97 10.66
CA LEU A 204 -1.42 -17.53 9.43
C LEU A 204 -1.94 -16.10 9.62
N LEU A 205 -1.29 -15.14 8.94
CA LEU A 205 -1.67 -13.73 8.93
C LEU A 205 -3.02 -13.51 8.25
#